data_AF-A0A9D0YWG1-F1
#
_entry.id   AF-A0A9D0YWG1-F1
#
_cell.length_a   1.000
_cell.length_b   1.000
_cell.length_c   1.000
_cell.angle_alpha   90.00
_cell.angle_beta   90.00
_cell.angle_gamma   90.00
#
_symmetry.space_group_name_H-M   'P 1'
#
loop_
_entity.id
_entity.type
_entity.pdbx_description
1 polymer ?
#
loop_
_entity_poly.entity_id
_entity_poly.type
_entity_poly.pdbx_seq_one_letter_code
_entity_poly.pdbx_strand_id
1 'polypeptide(L)' 'PQEKKPLLYLACGTEDFLYDHNIRMCRELERFDFPFAFEQWEGAHNWVFWNTALQKAMKYISSRVDGSALA' A
#
# COMPACT_ATOMS: atom_id res chain seq x y z
N PRO A 1 -20.57 -17.01 -6.86
CA PRO A 1 -19.78 -16.58 -5.67
C PRO A 1 -19.11 -15.24 -5.98
N GLN A 2 -19.19 -14.26 -5.09
CA GLN A 2 -18.46 -13.01 -5.28
C GLN A 2 -16.97 -13.26 -5.00
N GLU A 3 -16.11 -13.03 -5.99
CA GLU A 3 -14.66 -13.19 -5.83
C GLU A 3 -14.14 -12.24 -4.75
N LYS A 4 -13.28 -12.76 -3.87
CA LYS A 4 -12.69 -11.99 -2.78
C LYS A 4 -11.72 -10.95 -3.37
N LYS A 5 -11.96 -9.67 -3.12
CA LYS A 5 -11.07 -8.59 -3.55
C LYS A 5 -9.67 -8.78 -2.93
N PRO A 6 -8.58 -8.54 -3.68
CA PRO A 6 -7.23 -8.62 -3.15
C PRO A 6 -6.99 -7.53 -2.10
N LEU A 7 -6.15 -7.84 -1.12
CA LEU A 7 -5.58 -6.85 -0.21
C LEU A 7 -4.46 -6.12 -0.92
N LEU A 8 -4.51 -4.79 -0.93
CA LEU A 8 -3.49 -3.95 -1.56
C LEU A 8 -2.62 -3.24 -0.52
N TYR A 9 -1.36 -3.00 -0.87
CA TYR A 9 -0.44 -2.15 -0.12
C TYR A 9 0.14 -1.10 -1.07
N LEU A 10 -0.01 0.17 -0.72
CA LEU A 10 0.48 1.31 -1.48
C LEU A 10 1.44 2.12 -0.60
N ALA A 11 2.53 2.61 -1.19
CA ALA A 11 3.42 3.55 -0.52
C ALA A 11 3.89 4.61 -1.51
N CYS A 12 3.83 5.88 -1.12
CA CYS A 12 4.27 6.99 -1.96
C CYS A 12 4.93 8.09 -1.12
N GLY A 13 6.02 8.64 -1.64
CA GLY A 13 6.72 9.74 -1.00
C GLY A 13 5.96 11.05 -1.17
N THR A 14 5.95 11.91 -0.15
CA THR A 14 5.22 13.18 -0.19
C THR A 14 5.83 14.22 -1.13
N GLU A 15 7.06 13.99 -1.62
CA GLU A 15 7.78 14.84 -2.57
C GLU A 15 7.79 14.23 -3.98
N ASP A 16 7.19 13.05 -4.16
CA ASP A 16 7.05 12.40 -5.45
C ASP A 16 6.02 13.17 -6.32
N PHE A 17 6.35 13.42 -7.57
CA PHE A 17 5.44 14.07 -8.52
C PHE A 17 4.17 13.24 -8.79
N LEU A 18 4.14 11.98 -8.39
CA LEU A 18 2.98 11.08 -8.44
C LEU A 18 2.16 11.03 -7.14
N TYR A 19 2.48 11.83 -6.13
CA TYR A 19 1.78 11.80 -4.84
C TYR A 19 0.27 12.01 -4.98
N ASP A 20 -0.16 13.06 -5.69
CA ASP A 20 -1.58 13.34 -5.91
C ASP A 20 -2.30 12.24 -6.70
N HIS A 21 -1.58 11.55 -7.60
CA HIS A 21 -2.11 10.39 -8.31
C HIS A 21 -2.34 9.19 -7.37
N ASN A 22 -1.46 8.99 -6.38
CA ASN A 22 -1.64 7.96 -5.35
C ASN A 22 -2.80 8.30 -4.40
N ILE A 23 -2.97 9.58 -4.03
CA ILE A 23 -4.15 10.03 -3.26
C ILE A 23 -5.44 9.76 -4.04
N ARG A 24 -5.46 10.05 -5.34
CA ARG A 24 -6.61 9.73 -6.20
C ARG A 24 -6.88 8.23 -6.25
N MET A 25 -5.85 7.40 -6.38
CA MET A 25 -5.99 5.95 -6.37
C MET A 25 -6.64 5.46 -5.07
N CYS A 26 -6.21 5.97 -3.91
CA CYS A 26 -6.82 5.61 -2.61
C CYS A 26 -8.32 5.94 -2.56
N ARG A 27 -8.72 7.12 -3.06
CA ARG A 27 -10.14 7.50 -3.13
C ARG A 27 -10.97 6.56 -4.02
N GLU A 28 -10.42 6.11 -5.14
CA GLU A 28 -11.11 5.13 -5.99
C GLU A 28 -11.18 3.76 -5.31
N LEU A 29 -10.10 3.32 -4.63
CA LEU A 29 -10.11 2.07 -3.87
C LEU A 29 -11.17 2.08 -2.75
N GLU A 30 -11.30 3.19 -2.02
CA GLU A 30 -12.38 3.40 -1.03
C GLU A 30 -13.76 3.32 -1.69
N ARG A 31 -13.95 4.04 -2.80
CA ARG A 31 -15.21 4.08 -3.54
C ARG A 31 -15.65 2.69 -4.03
N PHE A 32 -14.70 1.86 -4.44
CA PHE A 32 -14.96 0.49 -4.88
C PHE A 32 -14.85 -0.54 -3.76
N ASP A 33 -14.71 -0.12 -2.49
CA ASP A 33 -14.65 -1.00 -1.32
C ASP A 33 -13.55 -2.07 -1.43
N PHE A 34 -12.36 -1.67 -1.90
CA PHE A 34 -11.18 -2.52 -1.87
C PHE A 34 -10.50 -2.42 -0.50
N PRO A 35 -10.05 -3.53 0.10
CA PRO A 35 -9.21 -3.46 1.28
C PRO A 35 -7.78 -3.07 0.87
N PHE A 36 -7.27 -1.98 1.45
CA PHE A 36 -5.90 -1.52 1.20
C PHE A 36 -5.26 -0.88 2.43
N ALA A 37 -3.93 -0.83 2.43
CA ALA A 37 -3.14 0.03 3.31
C ALA A 37 -2.38 1.04 2.44
N PHE A 38 -2.34 2.30 2.87
CA PHE A 38 -1.56 3.34 2.23
C PHE A 38 -0.65 4.01 3.25
N GLU A 39 0.65 3.98 2.98
CA GLU A 39 1.66 4.67 3.80
C GLU A 39 2.33 5.78 2.99
N GLN A 40 2.58 6.91 3.63
CA GLN A 40 3.26 8.04 3.02
C GLN A 40 4.23 8.67 4.02
N TRP A 41 5.39 9.10 3.52
CA TRP A 41 6.42 9.76 4.30
C TRP A 41 7.30 10.62 3.39
N GLU A 42 8.20 11.40 3.97
CA GLU A 42 9.16 12.21 3.22
C GLU A 42 9.97 11.35 2.24
N GLY A 43 10.04 11.79 0.98
CA GLY A 43 10.77 11.10 -0.06
C GLY A 43 10.26 11.42 -1.46
N ALA A 44 11.17 11.29 -2.41
CA ALA A 44 10.95 11.56 -3.84
C ALA A 44 10.94 10.26 -4.65
N HIS A 45 10.82 10.40 -5.98
CA HIS A 45 10.74 9.30 -6.94
C HIS A 45 12.10 8.60 -7.14
N ASN A 46 12.54 7.82 -6.14
CA ASN A 46 13.87 7.22 -6.15
C ASN A 46 13.98 5.89 -5.39
N TRP A 47 15.12 5.22 -5.60
CA TRP A 47 15.44 3.92 -4.99
C TRP A 47 15.57 3.93 -3.48
N VAL A 48 15.93 5.05 -2.86
CA VAL A 48 16.05 5.15 -1.39
C VAL A 48 14.66 4.96 -0.76
N PHE A 49 13.65 5.65 -1.32
CA PHE A 49 12.27 5.48 -0.90
C PHE A 49 11.78 4.05 -1.17
N TRP A 50 11.96 3.55 -2.40
CA TRP A 50 11.44 2.23 -2.80
C TRP A 50 12.05 1.08 -2.01
N ASN A 51 13.33 1.15 -1.63
CA ASN A 51 13.97 0.11 -0.82
C ASN A 51 13.33 0.00 0.57
N THR A 52 13.04 1.14 1.23
CA THR A 52 12.30 1.15 2.50
C THR A 52 10.86 0.70 2.32
N ALA A 53 10.20 1.16 1.25
CA ALA A 53 8.82 0.77 0.94
C ALA A 53 8.69 -0.74 0.69
N LEU A 54 9.65 -1.36 0.01
CA LEU A 54 9.68 -2.80 -0.23
C LEU A 54 9.76 -3.60 1.08
N GLN A 55 10.62 -3.19 2.02
CA GLN A 55 10.72 -3.86 3.32
C GLN A 55 9.41 -3.77 4.11
N LYS A 56 8.74 -2.61 4.10
CA LYS A 56 7.44 -2.42 4.73
C LYS A 56 6.36 -3.26 4.05
N ALA A 57 6.33 -3.29 2.71
CA ALA A 57 5.40 -4.10 1.94
C ALA A 57 5.56 -5.60 2.27
N MET A 58 6.80 -6.10 2.34
CA MET A 58 7.06 -7.50 2.70
C MET A 58 6.57 -7.82 4.12
N LYS A 59 6.85 -6.95 5.10
CA LYS A 59 6.34 -7.11 6.48
C LYS A 59 4.81 -7.15 6.51
N TYR A 60 4.17 -6.23 5.79
CA TYR A 60 2.72 -6.16 5.68
C TYR A 60 2.14 -7.44 5.06
N ILE A 61 2.68 -7.89 3.92
CA ILE A 61 2.22 -9.09 3.23
C ILE A 61 2.43 -10.33 4.10
N SER A 62 3.62 -10.51 4.69
CA SER A 62 3.89 -11.66 5.57
C SER A 62 2.92 -11.72 6.75
N SER A 63 2.57 -10.59 7.37
CA SER A 63 1.59 -10.55 8.46
C SER A 63 0.16 -10.96 8.06
N ARG A 64 -0.11 -11.09 6.75
CA ARG A 64 -1.44 -11.37 6.19
C ARG A 64 -1.51 -12.70 5.45
N VAL A 65 -0.36 -13.29 5.10
CA VAL A 65 -0.25 -14.58 4.39
C VAL A 65 -0.29 -15.76 5.35
N ASP A 66 0.11 -15.56 6.61
CA ASP A 66 -0.02 -16.60 7.63
C ASP A 66 -1.47 -16.65 8.13
N GLY A 67 -2.17 -17.75 7.84
CA GLY A 67 -3.42 -18.11 8.52
C GLY A 67 -3.26 -18.39 10.04
N SER A 68 -2.18 -17.91 10.66
CA SER A 68 -1.79 -18.11 12.04
C SER A 68 -1.26 -16.83 12.73
N ALA A 69 -1.79 -15.66 12.41
CA ALA A 69 -1.78 -14.52 13.33
C ALA A 69 -3.25 -14.31 13.77
N LEU A 70 -3.83 -15.12 14.66
CA LEU A 70 -3.55 -15.40 16.09
C LEU A 70 -3.69 -14.16 16.99
N ALA A 71 -4.79 -14.19 17.76
CA ALA A 71 -5.24 -13.28 18.83
C ALA A 71 -5.76 -11.89 18.41
#